data_AF-A0A645DS12-F1
#
_entry.id   AF-A0A645DS12-F1
#
_cell.length_a   1.000
_cell.length_b   1.000
_cell.length_c   1.000
_cell.angle_alpha   90.00
_cell.angle_beta   90.00
_cell.angle_gamma   90.00
#
_symmetry.space_group_name_H-M   'P 1'
#
loop_
_entity.id
_entity.type
_entity.pdbx_description
1 polymer ?
#
loop_
_entity_poly.entity_id
_entity_poly.type
_entity_poly.pdbx_seq_one_letter_code
_entity_poly.pdbx_strand_id
1 'polypeptide(L)'
;MARVMPAEQKAVWLVFFDTEDQGHIKGWDWILGSQAYADALTVSPQAVIVIDMIGDADLNIYREKSSDQTLTDQIWQSAADLGYSEQFINDEKYNMLDDHTPFLEKGIPAVDIIDFDYPYWHTTQDTADKVSPESLSVVGNTLLSWLQSIEPVGK
;
A
#
# COMPACT_ATOMS: atom_id res chain seq x y z
N MET A 1 -12.55 -2.33 -1.54
CA MET A 1 -12.74 -1.75 -0.20
C MET A 1 -13.81 -0.66 -0.13
N ALA A 2 -13.79 0.39 -0.96
CA ALA A 2 -14.72 1.54 -0.89
C ALA A 2 -16.20 1.19 -0.65
N ARG A 3 -16.71 0.17 -1.35
CA ARG A 3 -18.12 -0.28 -1.29
C ARG A 3 -18.53 -0.87 0.07
N VAL A 4 -17.57 -1.38 0.84
CA VAL A 4 -17.83 -2.18 2.06
C VAL A 4 -17.30 -1.51 3.33
N MET A 5 -16.75 -0.30 3.22
CA MET A 5 -16.29 0.44 4.40
C MET A 5 -17.51 0.74 5.30
N PRO A 6 -17.45 0.40 6.60
CA PRO A 6 -18.52 0.76 7.52
C PRO A 6 -18.65 2.28 7.58
N ALA A 7 -19.88 2.78 7.72
CA ALA A 7 -20.21 4.20 7.74
C ALA A 7 -19.73 4.94 9.02
N GLU A 8 -18.72 4.41 9.72
CA GLU A 8 -18.24 4.93 10.98
C GLU A 8 -17.18 6.05 10.83
N GLN A 9 -16.93 6.73 11.94
CA GLN A 9 -16.31 8.06 12.13
C GLN A 9 -14.83 8.20 11.69
N LYS A 10 -14.34 7.38 10.77
CA LYS A 10 -12.98 7.46 10.24
C LYS A 10 -13.02 8.12 8.86
N ALA A 11 -12.35 9.25 8.72
CA ALA A 11 -12.19 9.92 7.43
C ALA A 11 -11.15 9.16 6.59
N VAL A 12 -11.62 8.20 5.79
CA VAL A 12 -10.79 7.46 4.84
C VAL A 12 -10.82 8.16 3.49
N TRP A 13 -9.64 8.43 2.92
CA TRP A 13 -9.50 8.99 1.58
C TRP A 13 -8.93 7.93 0.66
N LEU A 14 -9.56 7.76 -0.50
CA LEU A 14 -9.02 6.96 -1.59
C LEU A 14 -8.43 7.94 -2.59
N VAL A 15 -7.11 7.89 -2.73
CA VAL A 15 -6.34 8.74 -3.62
C VAL A 15 -5.69 7.85 -4.66
N PHE A 16 -5.85 8.20 -5.93
CA PHE A 16 -5.23 7.50 -7.05
C PHE A 16 -4.18 8.44 -7.62
N PHE A 17 -2.91 8.15 -7.34
CA PHE A 17 -1.81 8.96 -7.85
C PHE A 17 -1.66 8.73 -9.36
N ASP A 18 -1.24 9.78 -10.05
CA ASP A 18 -0.93 9.75 -11.47
C ASP A 18 0.59 9.86 -11.63
N THR A 19 1.12 9.45 -12.77
CA THR A 19 2.53 9.66 -13.15
C THR A 19 3.57 9.06 -12.18
N GLU A 20 3.21 7.98 -11.48
CA GLU A 20 4.15 7.20 -10.65
C GLU A 20 5.22 6.54 -11.56
N ASP A 21 4.77 5.70 -12.49
CA ASP A 21 5.61 4.83 -13.31
C ASP A 21 6.17 5.49 -14.60
N GLN A 22 6.40 6.81 -14.59
CA GLN A 22 6.86 7.58 -15.76
C GLN A 22 8.36 7.90 -15.74
N GLY A 23 9.12 7.20 -14.89
CA GLY A 23 10.56 7.35 -14.83
C GLY A 23 11.25 7.07 -16.16
N HIS A 24 12.48 7.55 -16.27
CA HIS A 24 13.30 7.48 -17.48
C HIS A 24 12.83 8.31 -18.69
N ILE A 25 11.69 9.02 -18.60
CA ILE A 25 11.35 10.09 -19.54
C ILE A 25 12.18 11.33 -19.19
N LYS A 26 12.82 11.97 -20.19
CA LYS A 26 13.68 13.12 -19.94
C LYS A 26 12.91 14.26 -19.25
N GLY A 27 13.34 14.60 -18.03
CA GLY A 27 12.73 15.66 -17.22
C GLY A 27 11.57 15.21 -16.34
N TRP A 28 11.30 13.90 -16.30
CA TRP A 28 10.33 13.26 -15.43
C TRP A 28 11.10 12.34 -14.48
N ASP A 29 10.72 12.38 -13.21
CA ASP A 29 11.15 11.41 -12.21
C ASP A 29 10.01 10.41 -11.95
N TRP A 30 10.24 9.46 -11.05
CA TRP A 30 9.18 8.59 -10.52
C TRP A 30 8.26 9.37 -9.56
N ILE A 31 7.12 8.77 -9.19
CA ILE A 31 6.27 9.20 -8.05
C ILE A 31 5.80 10.66 -8.08
N LEU A 32 5.74 11.30 -9.25
CA LEU A 32 5.50 12.74 -9.36
C LEU A 32 4.11 13.15 -8.82
N GLY A 33 3.11 12.29 -8.98
CA GLY A 33 1.75 12.55 -8.51
C GLY A 33 1.64 12.51 -6.99
N SER A 34 2.23 11.50 -6.34
CA SER A 34 2.23 11.42 -4.87
C SER A 34 3.08 12.53 -4.25
N GLN A 35 4.20 12.90 -4.86
CA GLN A 35 5.01 14.05 -4.42
C GLN A 35 4.20 15.36 -4.46
N ALA A 36 3.55 15.64 -5.60
CA ALA A 36 2.72 16.83 -5.74
C ALA A 36 1.54 16.84 -4.75
N TYR A 37 0.91 15.68 -4.53
CA TYR A 37 -0.18 15.55 -3.57
C TYR A 37 0.30 15.76 -2.13
N ALA A 38 1.40 15.13 -1.74
CA ALA A 38 1.99 15.27 -0.41
C ALA A 38 2.41 16.73 -0.13
N ASP A 39 2.93 17.45 -1.13
CA ASP A 39 3.25 18.88 -1.03
C ASP A 39 2.03 19.77 -0.87
N ALA A 40 0.91 19.41 -1.50
CA ALA A 40 -0.34 20.16 -1.44
C ALA A 40 -1.18 19.86 -0.19
N LEU A 41 -0.85 18.81 0.57
CA LEU A 41 -1.60 18.43 1.77
C LEU A 41 -1.56 19.54 2.83
N THR A 42 -2.74 19.97 3.26
CA THR A 42 -2.94 20.94 4.35
C THR A 42 -3.32 20.29 5.68
N VAL A 43 -3.59 18.99 5.65
CA VAL A 43 -3.84 18.17 6.84
C VAL A 43 -2.88 17.00 6.86
N SER A 44 -2.56 16.51 8.05
CA SER A 44 -1.70 15.35 8.24
C SER A 44 -2.58 14.14 8.54
N PRO A 45 -2.71 13.16 7.62
CA PRO A 45 -3.40 11.91 7.91
C PRO A 45 -2.62 11.10 8.95
N GLN A 46 -3.31 10.23 9.69
CA GLN A 46 -2.66 9.39 10.70
C GLN A 46 -1.81 8.28 10.09
N ALA A 47 -2.18 7.83 8.88
CA ALA A 47 -1.50 6.78 8.15
C ALA A 47 -1.77 6.94 6.65
N VAL A 48 -0.81 6.54 5.83
CA VAL A 48 -0.93 6.37 4.38
C VAL A 48 -0.58 4.92 4.04
N ILE A 49 -1.40 4.28 3.22
CA ILE A 49 -1.21 2.90 2.79
C ILE A 49 -1.21 2.92 1.28
N VAL A 50 -0.02 2.71 0.70
CA VAL A 50 0.15 2.48 -0.73
C VAL A 50 -0.06 1.00 -1.00
N ILE A 51 -0.77 0.71 -2.10
CA ILE A 51 -1.09 -0.63 -2.53
C ILE A 51 -0.64 -0.73 -3.97
N ASP A 52 0.45 -1.44 -4.22
CA ASP A 52 1.03 -1.57 -5.54
C ASP A 52 1.23 -3.04 -5.93
N MET A 53 0.91 -3.39 -7.17
CA MET A 53 1.13 -4.74 -7.75
C MET A 53 0.61 -5.95 -6.94
N ILE A 54 -0.42 -5.80 -6.09
CA ILE A 54 -0.93 -6.88 -5.22
C ILE A 54 -1.82 -7.94 -5.90
N GLY A 55 -1.81 -7.98 -7.23
CA GLY A 55 -2.71 -8.80 -8.04
C GLY A 55 -2.23 -10.24 -8.28
N ASP A 56 -0.95 -10.54 -8.04
CA ASP A 56 -0.33 -11.78 -8.49
C ASP A 56 -1.02 -13.03 -7.93
N ALA A 57 -1.12 -14.09 -8.72
CA ALA A 57 -1.64 -15.39 -8.30
C ALA A 57 -0.70 -16.11 -7.31
N ASP A 58 0.60 -15.83 -7.37
CA ASP A 58 1.60 -16.26 -6.39
C ASP A 58 2.01 -15.08 -5.50
N LEU A 59 1.06 -14.56 -4.72
CA LEU A 59 1.23 -13.32 -3.96
C LEU A 59 2.21 -13.49 -2.78
N ASN A 60 3.30 -12.72 -2.79
CA ASN A 60 4.34 -12.71 -1.77
C ASN A 60 4.69 -11.27 -1.32
N ILE A 61 4.03 -10.79 -0.26
CA ILE A 61 4.21 -9.44 0.27
C ILE A 61 5.19 -9.49 1.44
N TYR A 62 6.39 -8.95 1.23
CA TYR A 62 7.42 -8.77 2.25
C TYR A 62 7.32 -7.39 2.90
N ARG A 63 7.97 -7.21 4.06
CA ARG A 63 8.06 -5.89 4.69
C ARG A 63 9.03 -5.02 3.90
N GLU A 64 8.53 -3.92 3.34
CA GLU A 64 9.35 -2.89 2.73
C GLU A 64 10.09 -2.10 3.83
N LYS A 65 11.38 -1.84 3.62
CA LYS A 65 12.31 -1.38 4.67
C LYS A 65 12.15 0.08 5.08
N SER A 66 11.69 0.95 4.18
CA SER A 66 11.53 2.37 4.47
C SER A 66 10.18 2.70 5.13
N SER A 67 9.19 1.82 4.96
CA SER A 67 7.86 1.91 5.55
C SER A 67 7.87 2.06 7.07
N ASP A 68 6.86 2.75 7.60
CA ASP A 68 6.70 2.95 9.04
C ASP A 68 6.50 1.61 9.78
N GLN A 69 7.45 1.27 10.64
CA GLN A 69 7.47 -0.04 11.31
C GLN A 69 6.24 -0.30 12.17
N THR A 70 5.72 0.73 12.85
CA THR A 70 4.56 0.57 13.75
C THR A 70 3.30 0.31 12.94
N LEU A 71 3.11 1.02 11.83
CA LEU A 71 2.00 0.81 10.91
C LEU A 71 2.09 -0.57 10.25
N THR A 72 3.28 -0.95 9.76
CA THR A 72 3.54 -2.26 9.16
C THR A 72 3.28 -3.40 10.15
N ASP A 73 3.69 -3.27 11.42
CA ASP A 73 3.42 -4.26 12.48
C ASP A 73 1.90 -4.48 12.65
N GLN A 74 1.10 -3.41 12.68
CA GLN A 74 -0.35 -3.52 12.86
C GLN A 74 -1.04 -4.21 11.68
N ILE A 75 -0.61 -3.91 10.45
CA ILE A 75 -1.19 -4.50 9.24
C ILE A 75 -0.80 -5.97 9.13
N TRP A 76 0.48 -6.31 9.38
CA TRP A 76 0.94 -7.70 9.38
C TRP A 76 0.26 -8.52 10.49
N GLN A 77 0.05 -7.94 11.67
CA GLN A 77 -0.72 -8.61 12.73
C GLN A 77 -2.16 -8.88 12.26
N SER A 78 -2.80 -7.92 11.61
CA SER A 78 -4.16 -8.09 11.07
C SER A 78 -4.22 -9.19 10.00
N ALA A 79 -3.19 -9.31 9.16
CA ALA A 79 -3.06 -10.40 8.20
C ALA A 79 -2.86 -11.76 8.89
N ALA A 80 -1.99 -11.82 9.90
CA ALA A 80 -1.73 -13.03 10.67
C ALA A 80 -2.98 -13.53 11.41
N ASP A 81 -3.76 -12.63 12.00
CA ASP A 81 -5.02 -12.96 12.69
C ASP A 81 -6.07 -13.56 11.74
N LEU A 82 -6.01 -13.20 10.45
CA LEU A 82 -6.86 -13.76 9.39
C LEU A 82 -6.28 -15.05 8.78
N GLY A 83 -5.07 -15.47 9.17
CA GLY A 83 -4.40 -16.65 8.63
C GLY A 83 -3.65 -16.42 7.31
N TYR A 84 -3.30 -15.17 6.97
CA TYR A 84 -2.63 -14.80 5.72
C TYR A 84 -1.10 -14.63 5.86
N SER A 85 -0.48 -15.27 6.86
CA SER A 85 0.98 -15.18 7.09
C SER A 85 1.83 -15.80 5.98
N GLU A 86 1.24 -16.60 5.09
CA GLU A 86 1.93 -17.13 3.91
C GLU A 86 2.09 -16.04 2.84
N GLN A 87 1.12 -15.14 2.70
CA GLN A 87 1.15 -14.02 1.74
C GLN A 87 1.79 -12.76 2.36
N PHE A 88 1.48 -12.45 3.61
CA PHE A 88 2.10 -11.35 4.36
C PHE A 88 3.28 -11.89 5.17
N ILE A 89 4.44 -11.95 4.53
CA ILE A 89 5.66 -12.57 5.06
C ILE A 89 6.32 -11.61 6.04
N ASN A 90 6.54 -12.05 7.28
CA ASN A 90 7.10 -11.22 8.33
C ASN A 90 8.64 -11.14 8.28
N ASP A 91 9.17 -10.86 7.10
CA ASP A 91 10.60 -10.65 6.85
C ASP A 91 10.79 -9.39 6.00
N GLU A 92 11.80 -8.60 6.32
CA GLU A 92 12.19 -7.44 5.51
C GLU A 92 12.94 -7.87 4.25
N LYS A 93 12.67 -7.22 3.12
CA LYS A 93 13.32 -7.57 1.86
C LYS A 93 13.96 -6.38 1.15
N TYR A 94 13.16 -5.54 0.52
CA TYR A 94 13.63 -4.43 -0.31
C TYR A 94 13.44 -3.07 0.36
N ASN A 95 14.20 -2.08 -0.10
CA ASN A 95 13.99 -0.66 0.16
C ASN A 95 13.70 -0.02 -1.19
N MET A 96 12.52 0.57 -1.36
CA MET A 96 12.04 1.04 -2.66
C MET A 96 11.63 2.52 -2.58
N LEU A 97 11.96 3.26 -3.66
CA LEU A 97 11.32 4.55 -3.91
C LEU A 97 9.96 4.27 -4.51
N ASP A 98 8.91 4.60 -3.77
CA ASP A 98 7.51 4.45 -4.17
C ASP A 98 6.66 5.60 -3.58
N ASP A 99 5.38 5.66 -3.91
CA ASP A 99 4.45 6.72 -3.59
C ASP A 99 4.27 6.95 -2.08
N HIS A 100 4.72 6.04 -1.22
CA HIS A 100 4.74 6.24 0.24
C HIS A 100 5.87 7.17 0.69
N THR A 101 6.94 7.28 -0.09
CA THR A 101 8.18 7.99 0.26
C THR A 101 7.95 9.48 0.57
N PRO A 102 7.21 10.26 -0.25
CA PRO A 102 6.99 11.69 0.02
C PRO A 102 6.24 11.96 1.33
N PHE A 103 5.43 11.00 1.79
CA PHE A 103 4.72 11.09 3.06
C PHE A 103 5.66 10.85 4.24
N LEU A 104 6.52 9.84 4.14
CA LEU A 104 7.57 9.58 5.13
C LEU A 104 8.50 10.79 5.32
N GLU A 105 8.89 11.43 4.22
CA GLU A 105 9.73 12.65 4.25
C GLU A 105 9.06 13.83 4.98
N LYS A 106 7.72 13.84 5.04
CA LYS A 106 6.92 14.84 5.78
C LYS A 106 6.57 14.39 7.19
N GLY A 107 7.07 13.24 7.65
CA GLY A 107 6.79 12.67 8.97
C GLY A 107 5.37 12.10 9.10
N ILE A 108 4.72 11.78 7.99
CA ILE A 108 3.44 11.09 7.97
C ILE A 108 3.73 9.58 7.91
N PRO A 109 3.24 8.76 8.86
CA PRO A 109 3.42 7.32 8.81
C PRO A 109 2.85 6.76 7.50
N ALA A 110 3.68 6.08 6.73
CA ALA A 110 3.27 5.49 5.47
C ALA A 110 3.85 4.09 5.29
N VAL A 111 3.11 3.21 4.62
CA VAL A 111 3.51 1.84 4.32
C VAL A 111 3.24 1.55 2.86
N ASP A 112 4.15 0.80 2.27
CA ASP A 112 4.01 0.21 0.95
C ASP A 112 3.68 -1.29 1.06
N ILE A 113 2.59 -1.69 0.40
CA ILE A 113 2.14 -3.08 0.31
C ILE A 113 2.27 -3.50 -1.14
N ILE A 114 3.37 -4.18 -1.43
CA ILE A 114 3.80 -4.52 -2.77
C ILE A 114 4.34 -5.95 -2.86
N ASP A 115 4.11 -6.59 -4.00
CA ASP A 115 4.79 -7.83 -4.38
C ASP A 115 6.02 -7.53 -5.24
N PHE A 116 7.19 -7.62 -4.62
CA PHE A 116 8.45 -7.29 -5.27
C PHE A 116 8.96 -8.34 -6.26
N ASP A 117 8.48 -9.58 -6.17
CA ASP A 117 9.00 -10.70 -6.96
C ASP A 117 8.11 -11.02 -8.17
N TYR A 118 7.21 -10.10 -8.52
CA TYR A 118 6.31 -10.23 -9.67
C TYR A 118 7.07 -10.24 -11.01
N PRO A 119 7.15 -11.38 -11.71
CA PRO A 119 8.05 -11.53 -12.87
C PRO A 119 7.57 -10.80 -14.13
N TYR A 120 6.33 -10.33 -14.15
CA TYR A 120 5.73 -9.68 -15.32
C TYR A 120 5.81 -8.14 -15.27
N TRP A 121 6.37 -7.58 -14.19
CA TRP A 121 6.57 -6.14 -14.03
C TRP A 121 7.31 -5.51 -15.23
N HIS A 122 6.78 -4.40 -15.73
CA HIS A 122 7.29 -3.69 -16.93
C HIS A 122 7.40 -4.55 -18.19
N THR A 123 6.54 -5.58 -18.30
CA THR A 123 6.44 -6.40 -19.52
C THR A 123 5.07 -6.29 -20.16
N THR A 124 4.96 -6.66 -21.44
CA THR A 124 3.67 -6.78 -22.11
C THR A 124 2.83 -7.98 -21.64
N GLN A 125 3.34 -8.76 -20.67
CA GLN A 125 2.66 -9.90 -20.07
C GLN A 125 1.99 -9.55 -18.74
N ASP A 126 2.15 -8.32 -18.25
CA ASP A 126 1.33 -7.81 -17.16
C ASP A 126 -0.10 -7.58 -17.67
N THR A 127 -0.88 -8.66 -17.61
CA THR A 127 -2.22 -8.75 -18.15
C THR A 127 -3.15 -9.42 -17.15
N ALA A 128 -4.46 -9.21 -17.33
CA ALA A 128 -5.48 -9.63 -16.37
C ALA A 128 -5.51 -11.14 -16.06
N ASP A 129 -4.92 -12.00 -16.89
CA ASP A 129 -4.78 -13.44 -16.63
C ASP A 129 -3.76 -13.77 -15.52
N LYS A 130 -2.97 -12.77 -15.06
CA LYS A 130 -2.09 -12.89 -13.88
C LYS A 130 -2.78 -12.46 -12.59
N VAL A 131 -3.96 -11.86 -12.69
CA VAL A 131 -4.68 -11.31 -11.54
C VAL A 131 -5.52 -12.38 -10.87
N SER A 132 -5.31 -12.55 -9.57
CA SER A 132 -5.98 -13.52 -8.72
C SER A 132 -7.03 -12.86 -7.82
N PRO A 133 -8.32 -13.19 -7.96
CA PRO A 133 -9.36 -12.74 -7.03
C PRO A 133 -9.07 -13.10 -5.58
N GLU A 134 -8.42 -14.23 -5.34
CA GLU A 134 -8.01 -14.69 -4.02
C GLU A 134 -6.96 -13.74 -3.42
N SER A 135 -5.94 -13.36 -4.20
CA SER A 135 -4.89 -12.41 -3.78
C SER A 135 -5.45 -11.03 -3.47
N LEU A 136 -6.32 -10.51 -4.36
CA LEU A 136 -7.05 -9.26 -4.12
C LEU A 136 -7.91 -9.33 -2.85
N SER A 137 -8.49 -10.50 -2.55
CA SER A 137 -9.31 -10.71 -1.36
C SER A 137 -8.46 -10.75 -0.10
N VAL A 138 -7.27 -11.38 -0.13
CA VAL A 138 -6.31 -11.41 0.97
C VAL A 138 -5.95 -9.98 1.39
N VAL A 139 -5.47 -9.16 0.45
CA VAL A 139 -5.08 -7.77 0.75
C VAL A 139 -6.28 -6.93 1.19
N GLY A 140 -7.40 -7.03 0.48
CA GLY A 140 -8.62 -6.29 0.80
C GLY A 140 -9.19 -6.61 2.19
N ASN A 141 -9.17 -7.88 2.59
CA ASN A 141 -9.64 -8.33 3.91
C ASN A 141 -8.69 -7.91 5.03
N THR A 142 -7.37 -8.04 4.82
CA THR A 142 -6.35 -7.56 5.76
C THR A 142 -6.56 -6.08 6.08
N LEU A 143 -6.64 -5.24 5.05
CA LEU A 143 -6.79 -3.80 5.23
C LEU A 143 -8.14 -3.41 5.83
N LEU A 144 -9.21 -4.14 5.50
CA LEU A 144 -10.51 -3.92 6.13
C LEU A 144 -10.49 -4.29 7.62
N SER A 145 -9.86 -5.40 7.98
CA SER A 145 -9.70 -5.84 9.36
C SER A 145 -8.85 -4.84 10.16
N TRP A 146 -7.73 -4.40 9.61
CA TRP A 146 -6.89 -3.36 10.22
C TRP A 146 -7.66 -2.03 10.40
N LEU A 147 -8.38 -1.57 9.37
CA LEU A 147 -9.20 -0.36 9.47
C LEU A 147 -10.29 -0.48 10.55
N GLN A 148 -10.79 -1.68 10.83
CA GLN A 148 -11.77 -1.92 11.89
C GLN A 148 -11.15 -1.96 13.29
N SER A 149 -9.89 -2.38 13.41
CA SER A 149 -9.21 -2.53 14.70
C SER A 149 -8.62 -1.24 15.27
N ILE A 150 -8.27 -0.26 14.43
CA ILE A 150 -7.76 1.04 14.89
C ILE A 150 -8.85 1.86 15.59
N GLU A 151 -8.52 2.64 16.61
CA GLU A 151 -9.48 3.53 17.26
C GLU A 151 -9.88 4.70 16.33
N PRO A 152 -11.13 5.19 16.36
CA PRO A 152 -11.51 6.41 15.65
C PRO A 152 -10.71 7.62 16.16
N VAL A 153 -10.49 8.61 15.30
CA VAL A 153 -9.95 9.91 15.74
C VAL A 153 -10.88 10.48 16.82
N GLY A 154 -10.32 10.74 18.00
CA GLY A 154 -11.06 11.30 19.13
C GLY A 154 -11.84 12.57 18.76
N LYS A 155 -13.05 12.70 19.31
CA LYS A 155 -13.90 13.89 19.18
C LYS A 155 -13.26 15.13 19.78
#